data_AF-A0A6L9G8R1-F1
#
_entry.id   AF-A0A6L9G8R1-F1
#
_cell.length_a   1.000
_cell.length_b   1.000
_cell.length_c   1.000
_cell.angle_alpha   90.00
_cell.angle_beta   90.00
_cell.angle_gamma   90.00
#
_symmetry.space_group_name_H-M   'P 1'
#
loop_
_entity.id
_entity.type
_entity.pdbx_description
1 polymer ?
#
loop_
_entity_poly.entity_id
_entity_poly.type
_entity_poly.pdbx_seq_one_letter_code
_entity_poly.pdbx_strand_id
1 'polypeptide(L)'
;MLNRKILVPVLGSALMLSLLPSAPALADESVKVSQPASTSDTGAWATVTVPVAQGLKPASIKGRVSTTATDGQLQLRVGKDIIKTLPVAQSGAFDLPLNAKHMAENGTLDVAVRWLPESREGRCLSVEPQQVELSQVQLQAAGEAKAPESVAQFFASSPGSVSIQGEGEASQAALSAVPALAAAFPSADIAWNAADADYTVAFELAEQGMKLALDHAGTTLRISGTAEQLAELDTVIRSRALTLAVGRHVDAEAVPVQGERWTPAEVVSFADLGATAPKLEGYGQSSLYIGVDEAQLGSSLDGAQVHLSGTHSAIPENTEAALNVYWNDQLVDSFVLDQSTALNADIQIPQSLVTSRNGLRLQLDAAAQGANCAIAGTLPVQVHLDGSASTVTPQYGAGRAVGFEMLPQQTAGEVGLALGAGTSAETANALATSLLASLQQASAVPLHVQNLAIEDVAGSPLSTVVVGGDAQLADALGAPLRLERFRTIESSVLSAGVGTEEPYAVLQAFEDSGRAVLLAGGWSPDGAATDALYHDLADRVAPAAGGWSSLSRNLLVAQEGAAPVLVESNALIPQDSLTDDYRPYAWWAAGGVAALVLAGLSGAFALRRSNRRAKAQAAAEAAAGGPQSVPSSNER
;
A
#
# COMPACT_ATOMS: atom_id res chain seq x y z
N MET A 1 92.15 -14.22 -38.42
CA MET A 1 91.80 -15.54 -38.98
C MET A 1 90.45 -15.96 -38.45
N LEU A 2 89.72 -16.71 -39.27
CA LEU A 2 88.30 -17.07 -39.25
C LEU A 2 87.63 -17.49 -37.92
N ASN A 3 86.31 -17.24 -37.93
CA ASN A 3 85.17 -18.11 -37.54
C ASN A 3 84.50 -18.03 -36.15
N ARG A 4 83.32 -17.38 -36.17
CA ARG A 4 81.98 -17.91 -35.83
C ARG A 4 81.91 -19.26 -35.08
N LYS A 5 81.14 -19.29 -33.98
CA LYS A 5 79.78 -19.90 -33.92
C LYS A 5 79.04 -19.56 -32.61
N ILE A 6 77.72 -19.54 -32.76
CA ILE A 6 76.62 -19.16 -31.87
C ILE A 6 76.41 -20.17 -30.73
N LEU A 7 75.99 -19.72 -29.54
CA LEU A 7 74.94 -20.37 -28.73
C LEU A 7 74.38 -19.38 -27.68
N VAL A 8 73.04 -19.31 -27.62
CA VAL A 8 72.17 -18.60 -26.66
C VAL A 8 71.96 -19.52 -25.44
N PRO A 9 71.89 -19.05 -24.17
CA PRO A 9 70.58 -18.82 -23.53
C PRO A 9 70.45 -17.73 -22.44
N VAL A 10 69.26 -17.13 -22.44
CA VAL A 10 68.33 -16.84 -21.32
C VAL A 10 68.76 -15.84 -20.21
N LEU A 11 68.13 -14.67 -20.26
CA LEU A 11 68.02 -13.68 -19.19
C LEU A 11 67.09 -14.17 -18.07
N GLY A 12 67.55 -14.05 -16.82
CA GLY A 12 66.69 -13.96 -15.63
C GLY A 12 66.95 -12.61 -14.96
N SER A 13 66.04 -11.65 -15.15
CA SER A 13 66.08 -10.34 -14.48
C SER A 13 65.16 -10.36 -13.26
N ALA A 14 65.74 -10.25 -12.07
CA ALA A 14 65.03 -9.98 -10.83
C ALA A 14 64.64 -8.49 -10.78
N LEU A 15 63.34 -8.20 -10.67
CA LEU A 15 62.83 -6.86 -10.36
C LEU A 15 62.49 -6.78 -8.86
N MET A 16 63.11 -5.84 -8.16
CA MET A 16 62.74 -5.45 -6.80
C MET A 16 61.36 -4.77 -6.81
N LEU A 17 60.41 -5.31 -6.02
CA LEU A 17 59.15 -4.65 -5.70
C LEU A 17 59.38 -3.64 -4.55
N SER A 18 59.12 -2.37 -4.82
CA SER A 18 59.00 -1.32 -3.81
C SER A 18 57.58 -1.33 -3.25
N LEU A 19 57.45 -1.49 -1.93
CA LEU A 19 56.20 -1.32 -1.20
C LEU A 19 55.92 0.18 -1.04
N LEU A 20 54.90 0.70 -1.73
CA LEU A 20 54.25 1.96 -1.39
C LEU A 20 53.05 1.65 -0.47
N PRO A 21 52.82 2.42 0.60
CA PRO A 21 51.66 2.25 1.45
C PRO A 21 50.38 2.62 0.68
N SER A 22 49.45 1.69 0.62
CA SER A 22 48.09 1.90 0.10
C SER A 22 47.41 3.00 0.92
N ALA A 23 47.04 4.11 0.27
CA ALA A 23 46.09 5.05 0.86
C ALA A 23 44.76 4.30 1.11
N PRO A 24 44.07 4.54 2.24
CA PRO A 24 42.76 3.94 2.49
C PRO A 24 41.80 4.38 1.38
N ALA A 25 41.12 3.41 0.77
CA ALA A 25 40.06 3.67 -0.19
C ALA A 25 38.94 4.44 0.52
N LEU A 26 38.59 5.62 -0.01
CA LEU A 26 37.37 6.32 0.37
C LEU A 26 36.19 5.38 0.10
N ALA A 27 35.33 5.16 1.09
CA ALA A 27 34.12 4.39 0.91
C ALA A 27 33.18 5.16 -0.04
N ASP A 28 32.82 4.55 -1.15
CA ASP A 28 31.72 5.03 -1.99
C ASP A 28 30.41 4.53 -1.36
N GLU A 29 29.60 5.45 -0.87
CA GLU A 29 28.28 5.14 -0.32
C GLU A 29 27.22 5.26 -1.42
N SER A 30 26.35 4.26 -1.54
CA SER A 30 25.26 4.26 -2.52
C SER A 30 23.92 4.50 -1.83
N VAL A 31 23.33 5.68 -2.04
CA VAL A 31 21.97 6.00 -1.57
C VAL A 31 20.98 5.59 -2.65
N LYS A 32 20.05 4.68 -2.34
CA LYS A 32 18.98 4.25 -3.26
C LYS A 32 17.72 5.05 -2.99
N VAL A 33 17.01 5.42 -4.05
CA VAL A 33 15.67 6.01 -3.93
C VAL A 33 14.62 5.02 -4.39
N SER A 34 13.62 4.78 -3.54
CA SER A 34 12.64 3.71 -3.71
C SER A 34 11.47 4.09 -4.62
N GLN A 35 11.15 5.38 -4.78
CA GLN A 35 9.97 5.81 -5.55
C GLN A 35 10.35 6.34 -6.94
N PRO A 36 9.77 5.78 -8.02
CA PRO A 36 9.91 6.34 -9.36
C PRO A 36 9.05 7.62 -9.49
N ALA A 37 9.49 8.55 -10.33
CA ALA A 37 8.69 9.71 -10.72
C ALA A 37 8.25 9.56 -12.17
N SER A 38 6.99 9.84 -12.49
CA SER A 38 6.51 9.84 -13.87
C SER A 38 5.66 11.06 -14.18
N THR A 39 5.60 11.42 -15.46
CA THR A 39 4.77 12.49 -16.01
C THR A 39 4.31 12.08 -17.41
N SER A 40 3.07 12.38 -17.76
CA SER A 40 2.57 12.28 -19.14
C SER A 40 2.51 13.63 -19.85
N ASP A 41 2.69 14.73 -19.12
CA ASP A 41 2.56 16.08 -19.64
C ASP A 41 3.75 16.47 -20.53
N THR A 42 3.44 16.98 -21.73
CA THR A 42 4.44 17.45 -22.70
C THR A 42 5.28 18.59 -22.09
N GLY A 43 6.59 18.38 -21.97
CA GLY A 43 7.53 19.37 -21.44
C GLY A 43 7.59 19.48 -19.91
N ALA A 44 6.74 18.76 -19.17
CA ALA A 44 6.74 18.73 -17.72
C ALA A 44 7.88 17.86 -17.15
N TRP A 45 8.29 18.17 -15.93
CA TRP A 45 9.39 17.47 -15.24
C TRP A 45 8.85 16.39 -14.29
N ALA A 46 9.17 15.12 -14.56
CA ALA A 46 9.11 14.08 -13.53
C ALA A 46 10.35 14.20 -12.63
N THR A 47 10.17 14.45 -11.33
CA THR A 47 11.26 14.78 -10.40
C THR A 47 11.32 13.79 -9.23
N VAL A 48 12.53 13.32 -8.91
CA VAL A 48 12.86 12.52 -7.73
C VAL A 48 13.81 13.33 -6.85
N THR A 49 13.51 13.46 -5.56
CA THR A 49 14.39 14.14 -4.58
C THR A 49 15.20 13.11 -3.81
N VAL A 50 16.52 13.29 -3.77
CA VAL A 50 17.46 12.40 -3.07
C VAL A 50 18.08 13.14 -1.88
N PRO A 51 17.87 12.70 -0.62
CA PRO A 51 18.56 13.27 0.52
C PRO A 51 20.05 12.89 0.49
N VAL A 52 20.92 13.79 0.94
CA VAL A 52 22.37 13.55 1.06
C VAL A 52 22.78 13.78 2.51
N ALA A 53 23.29 12.73 3.16
CA ALA A 53 23.75 12.83 4.54
C ALA A 53 24.89 13.86 4.69
N GLN A 54 24.94 14.54 5.84
CA GLN A 54 26.02 15.48 6.11
C GLN A 54 27.38 14.79 6.08
N GLY A 55 28.38 15.44 5.51
CA GLY A 55 29.72 14.87 5.34
C GLY A 55 29.93 14.13 4.02
N LEU A 56 28.85 13.68 3.38
CA LEU A 56 28.89 13.09 2.04
C LEU A 56 28.87 14.16 0.96
N LYS A 57 29.61 13.90 -0.13
CA LYS A 57 29.62 14.74 -1.33
C LYS A 57 29.10 13.94 -2.52
N PRO A 58 28.06 14.41 -3.23
CA PRO A 58 27.56 13.75 -4.44
C PRO A 58 28.67 13.57 -5.49
N ALA A 59 28.90 12.35 -5.95
CA ALA A 59 29.94 12.01 -6.93
C ALA A 59 29.34 11.64 -8.29
N SER A 60 28.33 10.76 -8.31
CA SER A 60 27.60 10.40 -9.53
C SER A 60 26.16 10.02 -9.21
N ILE A 61 25.27 10.14 -10.20
CA ILE A 61 23.89 9.66 -10.11
C ILE A 61 23.62 8.68 -11.25
N LYS A 62 23.10 7.52 -10.89
CA LYS A 62 22.66 6.48 -11.81
C LYS A 62 21.15 6.36 -11.77
N GLY A 63 20.55 5.95 -12.87
CA GLY A 63 19.12 5.71 -12.94
C GLY A 63 18.70 5.17 -14.29
N ARG A 64 17.39 5.00 -14.49
CA ARG A 64 16.79 4.62 -15.77
C ARG A 64 15.69 5.61 -16.13
N VAL A 65 15.66 5.98 -17.41
CA VAL A 65 14.54 6.71 -18.02
C VAL A 65 13.78 5.77 -18.95
N SER A 66 12.48 5.59 -18.71
CA SER A 66 11.53 4.92 -19.61
C SER A 66 10.58 5.95 -20.22
N THR A 67 10.14 5.73 -21.46
CA THR A 67 9.14 6.60 -22.10
C THR A 67 8.31 5.85 -23.13
N THR A 68 7.06 6.26 -23.33
CA THR A 68 6.20 5.80 -24.44
C THR A 68 6.42 6.57 -25.72
N ALA A 69 7.15 7.70 -25.66
CA ALA A 69 7.45 8.51 -26.83
C ALA A 69 8.24 7.71 -27.87
N THR A 70 8.01 8.00 -29.15
CA THR A 70 8.74 7.36 -30.26
C THR A 70 9.68 8.33 -30.98
N ASP A 71 9.52 9.64 -30.76
CA ASP A 71 10.35 10.71 -31.32
C ASP A 71 10.58 11.85 -30.30
N GLY A 72 11.38 12.85 -30.66
CA GLY A 72 11.70 13.98 -29.80
C GLY A 72 12.95 13.78 -28.92
N GLN A 73 13.06 14.61 -27.88
CA GLN A 73 14.22 14.68 -26.99
C GLN A 73 13.82 14.53 -25.53
N LEU A 74 14.64 13.81 -24.77
CA LEU A 74 14.61 13.74 -23.32
C LEU A 74 15.64 14.71 -22.76
N GLN A 75 15.25 15.53 -21.79
CA GLN A 75 16.16 16.39 -21.04
C GLN A 75 16.23 15.90 -19.59
N LEU A 76 17.45 15.70 -19.09
CA LEU A 76 17.73 15.35 -17.71
C LEU A 76 18.31 16.57 -16.99
N ARG A 77 17.73 16.90 -15.85
CA ARG A 77 18.12 18.01 -14.98
C ARG A 77 18.52 17.48 -13.61
N VAL A 78 19.56 18.08 -13.03
CA VAL A 78 19.94 17.85 -11.64
C VAL A 78 20.04 19.21 -10.94
N GLY A 79 19.27 19.38 -9.87
CA GLY A 79 19.03 20.67 -9.23
C GLY A 79 18.45 21.68 -10.23
N LYS A 80 19.23 22.72 -10.53
CA LYS A 80 18.84 23.80 -11.46
C LYS A 80 19.37 23.61 -12.89
N ASP A 81 20.29 22.66 -13.10
CA ASP A 81 21.04 22.54 -14.35
C ASP A 81 20.57 21.37 -15.21
N ILE A 82 20.33 21.60 -16.51
CA ILE A 82 20.10 20.52 -17.48
C ILE A 82 21.46 19.90 -17.82
N ILE A 83 21.70 18.68 -17.34
CA ILE A 83 23.00 18.00 -17.44
C ILE A 83 23.12 17.23 -18.75
N LYS A 84 22.01 16.72 -19.28
CA LYS A 84 22.02 15.91 -20.51
C LYS A 84 20.74 16.11 -21.31
N THR A 85 20.87 16.19 -22.63
CA THR A 85 19.77 16.12 -23.59
C THR A 85 20.07 14.97 -24.55
N LEU A 86 19.12 14.06 -24.75
CA LEU A 86 19.30 12.86 -25.58
C LEU A 86 18.04 12.58 -26.40
N PRO A 87 18.16 12.04 -27.63
CA PRO A 87 16.99 11.65 -28.39
C PRO A 87 16.27 10.49 -27.71
N VAL A 88 14.94 10.40 -27.86
CA VAL A 88 14.12 9.35 -27.22
C VAL A 88 14.60 7.93 -27.52
N ALA A 89 15.14 7.68 -28.72
CA ALA A 89 15.75 6.40 -29.10
C ALA A 89 16.94 5.97 -28.21
N GLN A 90 17.50 6.88 -27.41
CA GLN A 90 18.56 6.62 -26.43
C GLN A 90 18.04 6.60 -24.98
N SER A 91 16.72 6.50 -24.76
CA SER A 91 16.16 6.22 -23.43
C SER A 91 16.75 4.93 -22.85
N GLY A 92 16.82 4.85 -21.52
CA GLY A 92 17.44 3.72 -20.83
C GLY A 92 18.24 4.15 -19.61
N ALA A 93 19.24 3.35 -19.26
CA ALA A 93 20.09 3.62 -18.10
C ALA A 93 21.00 4.83 -18.35
N PHE A 94 21.20 5.66 -17.32
CA PHE A 94 22.14 6.77 -17.33
C PHE A 94 23.07 6.71 -16.12
N ASP A 95 24.24 7.33 -16.29
CA ASP A 95 25.23 7.60 -15.25
C ASP A 95 25.75 9.01 -15.51
N LEU A 96 25.55 9.92 -14.55
CA LEU A 96 25.89 11.33 -14.67
C LEU A 96 26.81 11.74 -13.52
N PRO A 97 27.98 12.34 -13.81
CA PRO A 97 28.84 12.87 -12.77
C PRO A 97 28.19 14.08 -12.11
N LEU A 98 28.34 14.17 -10.79
CA LEU A 98 27.83 15.27 -9.98
C LEU A 98 28.95 16.15 -9.45
N ASN A 99 28.58 17.35 -9.04
CA ASN A 99 29.44 18.28 -8.33
C ASN A 99 28.60 19.07 -7.33
N ALA A 100 29.27 19.80 -6.43
CA ALA A 100 28.62 20.45 -5.29
C ALA A 100 27.56 21.51 -5.66
N LYS A 101 27.60 22.09 -6.87
CA LYS A 101 26.61 23.12 -7.31
C LYS A 101 25.23 22.54 -7.63
N HIS A 102 25.11 21.22 -7.77
CA HIS A 102 23.81 20.58 -8.05
C HIS A 102 22.99 20.34 -6.78
N MET A 103 23.63 20.40 -5.61
CA MET A 103 22.99 20.19 -4.31
C MET A 103 22.23 21.45 -3.86
N ALA A 104 21.03 21.26 -3.31
CA ALA A 104 20.26 22.33 -2.70
C ALA A 104 20.80 22.69 -1.31
N GLU A 105 20.46 23.88 -0.81
CA GLU A 105 20.98 24.40 0.47
C GLU A 105 20.52 23.57 1.68
N ASN A 106 19.41 22.86 1.56
CA ASN A 106 18.85 21.95 2.55
C ASN A 106 19.48 20.53 2.51
N GLY A 107 20.50 20.29 1.69
CA GLY A 107 21.16 18.98 1.60
C GLY A 107 20.43 17.94 0.74
N THR A 108 19.48 18.35 -0.10
CA THR A 108 18.81 17.45 -1.05
C THR A 108 19.33 17.64 -2.48
N LEU A 109 19.09 16.63 -3.32
CA LEU A 109 19.44 16.61 -4.74
C LEU A 109 18.20 16.25 -5.55
N ASP A 110 17.67 17.20 -6.33
CA ASP A 110 16.54 16.94 -7.23
C ASP A 110 17.05 16.42 -8.58
N VAL A 111 16.56 15.25 -9.00
CA VAL A 111 16.85 14.65 -10.30
C VAL A 111 15.56 14.61 -11.09
N ALA A 112 15.54 15.25 -12.26
CA ALA A 112 14.33 15.38 -13.06
C ALA A 112 14.53 15.01 -14.52
N VAL A 113 13.48 14.51 -15.15
CA VAL A 113 13.43 14.23 -16.59
C VAL A 113 12.18 14.83 -17.23
N ARG A 114 12.30 15.29 -18.48
CA ARG A 114 11.16 15.70 -19.31
C ARG A 114 11.33 15.27 -20.75
N TRP A 115 10.22 15.11 -21.47
CA TRP A 115 10.19 14.91 -22.92
C TRP A 115 9.78 16.19 -23.65
N LEU A 116 10.41 16.43 -24.79
CA LEU A 116 10.11 17.52 -25.71
C LEU A 116 9.92 16.94 -27.12
N PRO A 117 8.80 17.23 -27.81
CA PRO A 117 8.53 16.71 -29.14
C PRO A 117 9.51 17.28 -30.19
N GLU A 118 9.69 16.55 -31.29
CA GLU A 118 10.52 17.02 -32.40
C GLU A 118 9.82 18.15 -33.16
N SER A 119 10.48 19.32 -33.26
CA SER A 119 9.94 20.48 -33.99
C SER A 119 9.89 20.22 -35.50
N ARG A 120 8.70 20.05 -36.09
CA ARG A 120 8.51 19.96 -37.55
C ARG A 120 7.99 21.28 -38.13
N GLU A 121 8.80 21.90 -38.99
CA GLU A 121 8.42 22.96 -39.95
C GLU A 121 7.41 24.01 -39.47
N GLY A 122 7.65 24.62 -38.31
CA GLY A 122 6.90 25.80 -37.87
C GLY A 122 5.42 25.56 -37.53
N ARG A 123 4.95 24.32 -37.39
CA ARG A 123 3.59 24.03 -36.89
C ARG A 123 3.59 23.74 -35.40
N CYS A 124 2.54 24.17 -34.72
CA CYS A 124 2.35 23.90 -33.30
C CYS A 124 1.67 22.55 -33.27
N LEU A 125 2.48 21.51 -33.13
CA LEU A 125 1.97 20.15 -33.13
C LEU A 125 1.20 19.96 -31.81
N SER A 126 -0.11 19.73 -31.94
CA SER A 126 -0.86 18.97 -30.94
C SER A 126 -0.25 17.58 -30.93
N VAL A 127 0.66 17.31 -29.99
CA VAL A 127 1.24 15.99 -29.79
C VAL A 127 0.51 15.31 -28.64
N GLU A 128 0.16 14.04 -28.84
CA GLU A 128 -0.42 13.23 -27.78
C GLU A 128 0.55 13.17 -26.60
N PRO A 129 0.09 13.40 -25.35
CA PRO A 129 0.91 13.29 -24.16
C PRO A 129 1.67 11.96 -24.13
N GLN A 130 2.97 11.99 -23.83
CA GLN A 130 3.81 10.80 -23.75
C GLN A 130 4.29 10.62 -22.32
N GLN A 131 4.15 9.41 -21.80
CA GLN A 131 4.65 9.10 -20.47
C GLN A 131 6.18 9.10 -20.49
N VAL A 132 6.78 9.77 -19.52
CA VAL A 132 8.20 9.69 -19.17
C VAL A 132 8.29 9.33 -17.72
N GLU A 133 9.13 8.36 -17.40
CA GLU A 133 9.35 7.88 -16.05
C GLU A 133 10.85 7.84 -15.76
N LEU A 134 11.18 8.27 -14.54
CA LEU A 134 12.50 8.19 -13.92
C LEU A 134 12.45 7.17 -12.79
N SER A 135 13.23 6.10 -12.90
CA SER A 135 13.23 4.99 -11.94
C SER A 135 14.65 4.50 -11.61
N GLN A 136 14.77 3.69 -10.55
CA GLN A 136 16.02 3.08 -10.09
C GLN A 136 17.15 4.11 -9.82
N VAL A 137 16.79 5.27 -9.27
CA VAL A 137 17.73 6.34 -9.00
C VAL A 137 18.65 5.94 -7.84
N GLN A 138 19.96 6.03 -8.07
CA GLN A 138 21.01 5.70 -7.10
C GLN A 138 22.08 6.79 -7.12
N LEU A 139 22.29 7.42 -5.96
CA LEU A 139 23.35 8.39 -5.76
C LEU A 139 24.60 7.68 -5.24
N GLN A 140 25.71 7.84 -5.94
CA GLN A 140 27.03 7.54 -5.39
C GLN A 140 27.57 8.81 -4.77
N ALA A 141 27.89 8.73 -3.49
CA ALA A 141 28.51 9.82 -2.76
C ALA A 141 29.88 9.38 -2.22
N ALA A 142 30.80 10.35 -2.15
CA ALA A 142 32.13 10.16 -1.60
C ALA A 142 32.25 10.92 -0.28
N GLY A 143 32.91 10.31 0.69
CA GLY A 143 33.14 10.89 2.01
C GLY A 143 32.82 9.90 3.12
N GLU A 144 32.72 10.42 4.33
CA GLU A 144 32.26 9.66 5.49
C GLU A 144 31.03 10.40 6.02
N ALA A 145 29.90 9.70 6.13
CA ALA A 145 28.70 10.27 6.71
C ALA A 145 29.01 10.71 8.15
N LYS A 146 28.74 11.98 8.46
CA LYS A 146 28.96 12.51 9.80
C LYS A 146 27.77 12.09 10.67
N ALA A 147 28.06 11.37 11.76
CA ALA A 147 27.03 11.00 12.71
C ALA A 147 26.40 12.22 13.38
N PRO A 148 25.09 12.18 13.70
CA PRO A 148 24.42 13.21 14.48
C PRO A 148 25.11 13.48 15.82
N GLU A 149 25.25 14.76 16.16
CA GLU A 149 25.81 15.19 17.46
C GLU A 149 24.73 15.64 18.44
N SER A 150 23.47 15.71 18.02
CA SER A 150 22.31 16.16 18.83
C SER A 150 21.02 15.45 18.41
N VAL A 151 20.01 15.49 19.28
CA VAL A 151 18.68 14.93 18.99
C VAL A 151 18.04 15.63 17.78
N ALA A 152 18.16 16.96 17.68
CA ALA A 152 17.67 17.70 16.52
C ALA A 152 18.32 17.24 15.20
N GLN A 153 19.63 16.97 15.22
CA GLN A 153 20.34 16.46 14.04
C GLN A 153 19.95 15.01 13.72
N PHE A 154 19.68 14.18 14.73
CA PHE A 154 19.26 12.79 14.53
C PHE A 154 17.95 12.72 13.71
N PHE A 155 16.96 13.54 14.06
CA PHE A 155 15.70 13.63 13.32
C PHE A 155 15.76 14.44 12.02
N ALA A 156 16.79 15.26 11.83
CA ALA A 156 17.03 15.96 10.57
C ALA A 156 17.80 15.10 9.54
N SER A 157 18.37 13.98 9.96
CA SER A 157 19.05 13.02 9.09
C SER A 157 18.06 12.17 8.29
N SER A 158 18.56 11.51 7.24
CA SER A 158 17.78 10.59 6.41
C SER A 158 18.47 9.22 6.35
N PRO A 159 18.36 8.39 7.42
CA PRO A 159 18.90 7.03 7.41
C PRO A 159 18.20 6.19 6.34
N GLY A 160 18.90 5.20 5.78
CA GLY A 160 18.30 4.20 4.91
C GLY A 160 17.53 3.12 5.68
N SER A 161 17.89 2.88 6.94
CA SER A 161 17.25 1.89 7.82
C SER A 161 17.22 2.32 9.29
N VAL A 162 16.15 1.97 10.01
CA VAL A 162 15.95 2.27 11.43
C VAL A 162 15.46 1.00 12.15
N SER A 163 16.20 0.57 13.17
CA SER A 163 15.78 -0.49 14.08
C SER A 163 14.99 0.07 15.27
N ILE A 164 13.83 -0.51 15.55
CA ILE A 164 13.07 -0.27 16.77
C ILE A 164 13.35 -1.38 17.77
N GLN A 165 13.59 -1.02 19.03
CA GLN A 165 13.86 -1.97 20.12
C GLN A 165 13.06 -1.60 21.37
N GLY A 166 12.53 -2.62 22.05
CA GLY A 166 11.84 -2.46 23.33
C GLY A 166 11.56 -3.82 23.97
N GLU A 167 11.53 -3.87 25.31
CA GLU A 167 11.29 -5.11 26.05
C GLU A 167 10.09 -4.98 27.00
N GLY A 168 9.37 -6.08 27.20
CA GLY A 168 8.22 -6.12 28.12
C GLY A 168 7.15 -5.08 27.75
N GLU A 169 6.66 -4.33 28.74
CA GLU A 169 5.66 -3.27 28.51
C GLU A 169 6.18 -2.12 27.62
N ALA A 170 7.51 -1.92 27.53
CA ALA A 170 8.08 -0.91 26.64
C ALA A 170 7.89 -1.27 25.15
N SER A 171 7.68 -2.54 24.80
CA SER A 171 7.47 -2.94 23.41
C SER A 171 6.13 -2.42 22.87
N GLN A 172 5.07 -2.45 23.66
CA GLN A 172 3.76 -1.92 23.26
C GLN A 172 3.80 -0.40 23.06
N ALA A 173 4.54 0.31 23.92
CA ALA A 173 4.77 1.74 23.77
C ALA A 173 5.62 2.05 22.52
N ALA A 174 6.64 1.24 22.25
CA ALA A 174 7.44 1.35 21.04
C ALA A 174 6.61 1.16 19.76
N LEU A 175 5.72 0.16 19.74
CA LEU A 175 4.82 -0.07 18.60
C LEU A 175 3.87 1.12 18.36
N SER A 176 3.36 1.75 19.41
CA SER A 176 2.53 2.94 19.25
C SER A 176 3.29 4.15 18.68
N ALA A 177 4.61 4.19 18.87
CA ALA A 177 5.48 5.23 18.33
C ALA A 177 5.97 4.96 16.89
N VAL A 178 5.75 3.76 16.34
CA VAL A 178 6.24 3.38 15.01
C VAL A 178 5.77 4.35 13.92
N PRO A 179 4.48 4.75 13.84
CA PRO A 179 4.06 5.72 12.86
C PRO A 179 4.75 7.09 13.00
N ALA A 180 4.93 7.59 14.22
CA ALA A 180 5.63 8.85 14.44
C ALA A 180 7.05 8.81 13.86
N LEU A 181 7.77 7.70 14.06
CA LEU A 181 9.10 7.48 13.51
C LEU A 181 9.09 7.27 11.99
N ALA A 182 8.09 6.58 11.45
CA ALA A 182 7.90 6.41 10.01
C ALA A 182 7.61 7.73 9.29
N ALA A 183 6.89 8.64 9.94
CA ALA A 183 6.67 9.99 9.44
C ALA A 183 7.95 10.85 9.52
N ALA A 184 8.76 10.69 10.58
CA ALA A 184 10.04 11.39 10.71
C ALA A 184 11.10 10.88 9.72
N PHE A 185 11.05 9.60 9.35
CA PHE A 185 11.99 8.95 8.43
C PHE A 185 11.26 8.32 7.23
N PRO A 186 10.68 9.14 6.32
CA PRO A 186 9.76 8.67 5.28
C PRO A 186 10.41 7.76 4.21
N SER A 187 11.74 7.74 4.12
CA SER A 187 12.49 6.90 3.18
C SER A 187 13.24 5.74 3.82
N ALA A 188 13.19 5.62 5.16
CA ALA A 188 13.89 4.56 5.87
C ALA A 188 13.08 3.27 5.88
N ASP A 189 13.78 2.14 5.81
CA ASP A 189 13.22 0.84 6.17
C ASP A 189 13.16 0.71 7.70
N ILE A 190 11.95 0.59 8.26
CA ILE A 190 11.74 0.53 9.71
C ILE A 190 11.38 -0.89 10.11
N ALA A 191 12.22 -1.48 10.92
CA ALA A 191 12.10 -2.87 11.34
C ALA A 191 12.35 -3.07 12.83
N TRP A 192 11.73 -4.08 13.41
CA TRP A 192 11.96 -4.47 14.79
C TRP A 192 13.29 -5.24 14.92
N ASN A 193 14.13 -4.87 15.91
CA ASN A 193 15.39 -5.56 16.23
C ASN A 193 16.33 -5.87 15.04
N ALA A 194 16.37 -4.99 14.02
CA ALA A 194 17.28 -5.13 12.90
C ALA A 194 18.75 -4.96 13.34
N ALA A 195 19.60 -5.94 13.02
CA ALA A 195 20.98 -6.03 13.52
C ALA A 195 21.93 -4.99 12.92
N ASP A 196 21.74 -4.62 11.65
CA ASP A 196 22.65 -3.77 10.88
C ASP A 196 21.97 -2.47 10.39
N ALA A 197 21.04 -1.94 11.20
CA ALA A 197 20.35 -0.69 10.86
C ALA A 197 21.26 0.53 11.02
N ASP A 198 21.08 1.54 10.18
CA ASP A 198 21.86 2.79 10.25
C ASP A 198 21.65 3.46 11.61
N TYR A 199 20.38 3.55 12.03
CA TYR A 199 19.97 4.03 13.35
C TYR A 199 19.20 2.99 14.16
N THR A 200 19.29 3.11 15.48
CA THR A 200 18.50 2.36 16.44
C THR A 200 17.73 3.32 17.34
N VAL A 201 16.43 3.06 17.53
CA VAL A 201 15.59 3.74 18.51
C VAL A 201 15.17 2.74 19.58
N ALA A 202 15.73 2.89 20.77
CA ALA A 202 15.52 1.99 21.89
C ALA A 202 14.56 2.62 22.91
N PHE A 203 13.49 1.91 23.25
CA PHE A 203 12.45 2.34 24.17
C PHE A 203 12.62 1.69 25.54
N GLU A 204 12.52 2.51 26.59
CA GLU A 204 12.62 2.05 27.97
C GLU A 204 11.55 2.71 28.84
N LEU A 205 11.00 1.97 29.80
CA LEU A 205 10.11 2.58 30.79
C LEU A 205 10.92 3.34 31.85
N ALA A 206 10.40 4.50 32.22
CA ALA A 206 10.90 5.31 33.33
C ALA A 206 9.74 5.69 34.26
N GLU A 207 10.05 5.88 35.55
CA GLU A 207 9.03 6.20 36.55
C GLU A 207 8.37 7.56 36.28
N GLN A 208 9.12 8.55 35.80
CA GLN A 208 8.63 9.89 35.48
C GLN A 208 9.50 10.59 34.43
N GLY A 209 8.82 11.40 33.60
CA GLY A 209 9.44 12.33 32.66
C GLY A 209 9.92 11.65 31.39
N MET A 210 9.60 12.25 30.23
CA MET A 210 10.10 11.76 28.96
C MET A 210 11.50 12.30 28.68
N LYS A 211 12.42 11.42 28.28
CA LYS A 211 13.79 11.77 27.95
C LYS A 211 14.22 11.17 26.63
N LEU A 212 14.89 11.98 25.82
CA LEU A 212 15.54 11.57 24.59
C LEU A 212 17.06 11.70 24.81
N ALA A 213 17.77 10.57 24.70
CA ALA A 213 19.21 10.50 24.91
C ALA A 213 19.88 9.87 23.69
N LEU A 214 20.64 10.68 22.95
CA LEU A 214 21.49 10.24 21.85
C LEU A 214 22.82 9.74 22.40
N ASP A 215 23.24 8.57 21.95
CA ASP A 215 24.50 7.97 22.34
C ASP A 215 25.73 8.74 21.82
N HIS A 216 26.93 8.26 22.16
CA HIS A 216 28.14 8.97 21.76
C HIS A 216 28.45 8.83 20.27
N ALA A 217 28.10 7.69 19.68
CA ALA A 217 28.30 7.39 18.27
C ALA A 217 27.26 8.09 17.38
N GLY A 218 26.15 8.57 17.92
CA GLY A 218 25.10 9.28 17.17
C GLY A 218 24.18 8.33 16.38
N THR A 219 24.25 7.04 16.65
CA THR A 219 23.48 6.01 15.93
C THR A 219 22.33 5.44 16.75
N THR A 220 22.37 5.61 18.08
CA THR A 220 21.31 5.10 18.97
C THR A 220 20.62 6.23 19.72
N LEU A 221 19.32 6.38 19.48
CA LEU A 221 18.45 7.24 20.27
C LEU A 221 17.70 6.39 21.30
N ARG A 222 17.95 6.67 22.58
CA ARG A 222 17.20 6.07 23.69
C ARG A 222 16.07 6.99 24.09
N ILE A 223 14.85 6.47 24.10
CA ILE A 223 13.65 7.19 24.51
C ILE A 223 13.12 6.51 25.77
N SER A 224 13.03 7.27 26.85
CA SER A 224 12.46 6.76 28.10
C SER A 224 11.33 7.65 28.63
N GLY A 225 10.36 7.04 29.30
CA GLY A 225 9.17 7.70 29.83
C GLY A 225 8.18 6.68 30.42
N THR A 226 7.04 7.14 30.95
CA THR A 226 5.95 6.22 31.30
C THR A 226 5.29 5.65 30.03
N ALA A 227 4.53 4.58 30.16
CA ALA A 227 3.83 3.98 29.01
C ALA A 227 2.91 5.01 28.30
N GLU A 228 2.20 5.84 29.08
CA GLU A 228 1.33 6.90 28.57
C GLU A 228 2.12 7.99 27.86
N GLN A 229 3.28 8.38 28.41
CA GLN A 229 4.13 9.38 27.77
C GLN A 229 4.67 8.87 26.44
N LEU A 230 5.16 7.63 26.40
CA LEU A 230 5.70 7.02 25.19
C LEU A 230 4.65 6.85 24.08
N ALA A 231 3.41 6.54 24.45
CA ALA A 231 2.29 6.51 23.49
C ALA A 231 2.02 7.88 22.83
N GLU A 232 2.34 8.97 23.54
CA GLU A 232 2.17 10.36 23.08
C GLU A 232 3.45 10.95 22.46
N LEU A 233 4.49 10.13 22.20
CA LEU A 233 5.76 10.56 21.63
C LEU A 233 5.59 11.31 20.29
N ASP A 234 4.54 10.98 19.55
CA ASP A 234 4.17 11.63 18.31
C ASP A 234 4.12 13.17 18.43
N THR A 235 3.56 13.67 19.52
CA THR A 235 3.45 15.11 19.80
C THR A 235 4.81 15.79 19.94
N VAL A 236 5.78 15.07 20.51
CA VAL A 236 7.15 15.54 20.69
C VAL A 236 7.89 15.53 19.36
N ILE A 237 7.77 14.44 18.58
CA ILE A 237 8.46 14.29 17.30
C ILE A 237 7.98 15.33 16.28
N ARG A 238 6.67 15.57 16.19
CA ARG A 238 6.11 16.56 15.25
C ARG A 238 6.28 18.01 15.70
N SER A 239 6.67 18.23 16.96
CA SER A 239 6.84 19.58 17.49
C SER A 239 7.98 20.30 16.79
N ARG A 240 7.72 21.54 16.33
CA ARG A 240 8.79 22.43 15.83
C ARG A 240 9.86 22.70 16.89
N ALA A 241 9.54 22.53 18.18
CA ALA A 241 10.51 22.67 19.27
C ALA A 241 11.62 21.62 19.22
N LEU A 242 11.41 20.46 18.59
CA LEU A 242 12.44 19.44 18.41
C LEU A 242 13.66 19.99 17.63
N THR A 243 13.45 20.97 16.75
CA THR A 243 14.55 21.66 16.03
C THR A 243 15.48 22.44 16.96
N LEU A 244 15.02 22.76 18.19
CA LEU A 244 15.81 23.44 19.23
C LEU A 244 16.60 22.46 20.11
N ALA A 245 16.40 21.15 19.93
CA ALA A 245 17.04 20.08 20.70
C ALA A 245 18.51 19.85 20.29
N VAL A 246 19.34 20.89 20.42
CA VAL A 246 20.75 20.91 20.00
C VAL A 246 21.69 20.13 20.95
N GLY A 247 21.15 19.55 22.03
CA GLY A 247 21.89 18.68 22.95
C GLY A 247 21.75 17.19 22.61
N ARG A 248 22.59 16.36 23.23
CA ARG A 248 22.47 14.89 23.20
C ARG A 248 21.45 14.35 24.20
N HIS A 249 21.10 15.14 25.20
CA HIS A 249 20.10 14.78 26.21
C HIS A 249 19.05 15.88 26.23
N VAL A 250 17.79 15.46 26.13
CA VAL A 250 16.65 16.36 26.04
C VAL A 250 15.58 15.83 26.97
N ASP A 251 15.13 16.69 27.89
CA ASP A 251 13.89 16.46 28.61
C ASP A 251 12.74 16.92 27.71
N ALA A 252 11.79 16.03 27.48
CA ALA A 252 10.62 16.29 26.66
C ALA A 252 9.35 16.21 27.51
N GLU A 253 8.33 16.93 27.05
CA GLU A 253 7.00 16.88 27.63
C GLU A 253 6.04 16.50 26.52
N ALA A 254 5.53 15.26 26.58
CA ALA A 254 4.45 14.83 25.72
C ALA A 254 3.15 15.39 26.29
N VAL A 255 2.39 16.07 25.44
CA VAL A 255 1.06 16.57 25.80
C VAL A 255 0.08 15.49 25.32
N PRO A 256 -0.80 14.96 26.20
CA PRO A 256 -1.81 14.03 25.76
C PRO A 256 -2.64 14.65 24.65
N VAL A 257 -2.65 14.05 23.46
CA VAL A 257 -3.61 14.42 22.43
C VAL A 257 -4.95 13.91 22.95
N GLN A 258 -5.76 14.80 23.50
CA GLN A 258 -7.12 14.47 23.93
C GLN A 258 -7.98 14.16 22.70
N GLY A 259 -7.84 12.94 22.14
CA GLY A 259 -8.75 12.34 21.16
C GLY A 259 -9.32 13.32 20.15
N GLU A 260 -8.48 14.23 19.64
CA GLU A 260 -8.89 15.17 18.61
C GLU A 260 -8.90 14.34 17.34
N ARG A 261 -9.98 13.53 17.21
CA ARG A 261 -10.22 12.64 16.08
C ARG A 261 -9.84 13.42 14.86
N TRP A 262 -8.80 12.95 14.17
CA TRP A 262 -8.40 13.59 12.95
C TRP A 262 -9.64 13.73 12.07
N THR A 263 -10.00 14.98 11.76
CA THR A 263 -11.14 15.29 10.92
C THR A 263 -10.62 15.46 9.50
N PRO A 264 -11.15 14.71 8.53
CA PRO A 264 -10.85 14.95 7.13
C PRO A 264 -11.05 16.42 6.77
N ALA A 265 -10.12 16.98 6.00
CA ALA A 265 -10.17 18.39 5.63
C ALA A 265 -11.40 18.68 4.77
N GLU A 266 -12.24 19.63 5.18
CA GLU A 266 -13.43 20.01 4.39
C GLU A 266 -13.05 20.59 3.03
N VAL A 267 -11.90 21.27 2.95
CA VAL A 267 -11.37 21.90 1.75
C VAL A 267 -9.85 21.73 1.74
N VAL A 268 -9.30 21.33 0.59
CA VAL A 268 -7.86 21.18 0.38
C VAL A 268 -7.44 22.08 -0.77
N SER A 269 -6.40 22.90 -0.58
CA SER A 269 -5.91 23.77 -1.66
C SER A 269 -5.03 23.01 -2.63
N PHE A 270 -4.89 23.51 -3.87
CA PHE A 270 -3.93 22.95 -4.81
C PHE A 270 -2.50 23.06 -4.29
N ALA A 271 -2.19 24.10 -3.51
CA ALA A 271 -0.90 24.25 -2.84
C ALA A 271 -0.62 23.13 -1.84
N ASP A 272 -1.63 22.69 -1.08
CA ASP A 272 -1.51 21.55 -0.14
C ASP A 272 -1.33 20.23 -0.88
N LEU A 273 -1.90 20.11 -2.10
CA LEU A 273 -1.69 18.99 -3.02
C LEU A 273 -0.37 19.08 -3.82
N GLY A 274 0.51 20.03 -3.48
CA GLY A 274 1.84 20.19 -4.09
C GLY A 274 1.89 21.10 -5.31
N ALA A 275 0.78 21.70 -5.73
CA ALA A 275 0.67 22.63 -6.85
C ALA A 275 0.52 24.09 -6.38
N THR A 276 1.60 24.69 -5.87
CA THR A 276 1.56 26.04 -5.24
C THR A 276 1.29 27.19 -6.22
N ALA A 277 1.84 27.13 -7.43
CA ALA A 277 1.66 28.15 -8.47
C ALA A 277 1.47 27.49 -9.85
N PRO A 278 0.34 26.80 -10.07
CA PRO A 278 0.14 26.03 -11.27
C PRO A 278 -0.01 26.94 -12.51
N LYS A 279 0.66 26.57 -13.60
CA LYS A 279 0.71 27.36 -14.83
C LYS A 279 0.69 26.46 -16.06
N LEU A 280 -0.14 26.82 -17.04
CA LEU A 280 -0.18 26.23 -18.38
C LEU A 280 0.22 27.30 -19.39
N GLU A 281 1.00 26.94 -20.41
CA GLU A 281 1.35 27.89 -21.47
C GLU A 281 1.66 27.25 -22.81
N GLY A 282 1.41 28.02 -23.88
CA GLY A 282 1.85 27.71 -25.22
C GLY A 282 0.73 27.63 -26.25
N TYR A 283 1.07 27.07 -27.41
CA TYR A 283 0.17 26.72 -28.50
C TYR A 283 0.31 25.21 -28.74
N GLY A 284 -0.78 24.53 -29.09
CA GLY A 284 -0.91 23.07 -29.02
C GLY A 284 -1.61 22.67 -27.72
N GLN A 285 -1.21 21.53 -27.15
CA GLN A 285 -1.74 21.05 -25.88
C GLN A 285 -0.67 21.17 -24.81
N SER A 286 -1.04 21.79 -23.70
CA SER A 286 -0.25 21.82 -22.46
C SER A 286 -1.13 21.26 -21.36
N SER A 287 -0.61 20.39 -20.52
CA SER A 287 -1.37 19.82 -19.43
C SER A 287 -0.59 19.88 -18.12
N LEU A 288 -1.35 19.86 -17.03
CA LEU A 288 -0.89 19.89 -15.66
C LEU A 288 -1.71 18.83 -14.90
N TYR A 289 -1.01 17.96 -14.19
CA TYR A 289 -1.61 16.97 -13.31
C TYR A 289 -1.47 17.35 -11.82
N ILE A 290 -2.55 17.15 -11.06
CA ILE A 290 -2.61 17.30 -9.61
C ILE A 290 -3.20 16.01 -9.05
N GLY A 291 -2.44 15.31 -8.19
CA GLY A 291 -2.92 14.12 -7.50
C GLY A 291 -3.92 14.48 -6.40
N VAL A 292 -4.99 13.70 -6.28
CA VAL A 292 -6.00 13.81 -5.22
C VAL A 292 -6.29 12.41 -4.68
N ASP A 293 -5.34 11.87 -3.93
CA ASP A 293 -5.43 10.51 -3.41
C ASP A 293 -6.25 10.45 -2.11
N GLU A 294 -7.11 9.45 -1.95
CA GLU A 294 -7.86 9.24 -0.69
C GLU A 294 -6.91 9.07 0.51
N ALA A 295 -5.72 8.52 0.29
CA ALA A 295 -4.66 8.40 1.30
C ALA A 295 -4.06 9.75 1.73
N GLN A 296 -4.09 10.76 0.85
CA GLN A 296 -3.71 12.13 1.21
C GLN A 296 -4.84 12.82 1.98
N LEU A 297 -6.08 12.51 1.62
CA LEU A 297 -7.27 13.07 2.26
C LEU A 297 -7.65 12.35 3.56
N GLY A 298 -7.10 11.15 3.80
CA GLY A 298 -7.33 10.27 4.95
C GLY A 298 -8.73 9.68 5.06
N SER A 299 -9.52 9.70 4.00
CA SER A 299 -10.86 9.13 4.02
C SER A 299 -11.35 8.85 2.60
N SER A 300 -12.29 7.92 2.49
CA SER A 300 -12.88 7.56 1.21
C SER A 300 -13.89 8.60 0.71
N LEU A 301 -13.97 8.71 -0.61
CA LEU A 301 -14.75 9.73 -1.30
C LEU A 301 -15.95 9.12 -2.03
N ASP A 302 -17.09 9.80 -1.90
CA ASP A 302 -18.26 9.61 -2.74
C ASP A 302 -18.37 10.68 -3.84
N GLY A 303 -17.45 11.65 -3.87
CA GLY A 303 -17.46 12.75 -4.83
C GLY A 303 -16.45 13.82 -4.46
N ALA A 304 -16.37 14.85 -5.29
CA ALA A 304 -15.59 16.05 -4.98
C ALA A 304 -16.15 17.26 -5.73
N GLN A 305 -15.82 18.47 -5.29
CA GLN A 305 -16.01 19.69 -6.05
C GLN A 305 -14.65 20.36 -6.24
N VAL A 306 -14.30 20.70 -7.49
CA VAL A 306 -13.07 21.43 -7.81
C VAL A 306 -13.42 22.89 -8.04
N HIS A 307 -12.81 23.78 -7.27
CA HIS A 307 -12.87 25.22 -7.48
C HIS A 307 -11.58 25.69 -8.15
N LEU A 308 -11.70 26.32 -9.32
CA LEU A 308 -10.57 26.91 -10.04
C LEU A 308 -10.59 28.42 -9.86
N SER A 309 -9.49 28.99 -9.36
CA SER A 309 -9.31 30.43 -9.22
C SER A 309 -8.00 30.86 -9.86
N GLY A 310 -8.07 31.80 -10.80
CA GLY A 310 -6.88 32.22 -11.53
C GLY A 310 -7.16 33.26 -12.61
N THR A 311 -6.20 33.38 -13.52
CA THR A 311 -6.27 34.28 -14.67
C THR A 311 -5.66 33.65 -15.91
N HIS A 312 -6.06 34.11 -17.09
CA HIS A 312 -5.42 33.74 -18.33
C HIS A 312 -5.07 34.98 -19.17
N SER A 313 -4.14 34.81 -20.11
CA SER A 313 -3.80 35.84 -21.09
C SER A 313 -5.01 36.20 -21.95
N ALA A 314 -5.14 37.45 -22.37
CA ALA A 314 -6.14 37.84 -23.36
C ALA A 314 -5.89 37.10 -24.68
N ILE A 315 -6.92 36.42 -25.20
CA ILE A 315 -6.81 35.61 -26.41
C ILE A 315 -6.90 36.51 -27.66
N PRO A 316 -5.91 36.48 -28.58
CA PRO A 316 -5.96 37.24 -29.83
C PRO A 316 -7.10 36.80 -30.76
N GLU A 317 -7.64 37.71 -31.58
CA GLU A 317 -8.80 37.43 -32.48
C GLU A 317 -8.59 36.26 -33.46
N ASN A 318 -7.35 35.89 -33.76
CA ASN A 318 -6.98 34.78 -34.64
C ASN A 318 -6.52 33.52 -33.90
N THR A 319 -6.75 33.45 -32.59
CA THR A 319 -6.40 32.33 -31.71
C THR A 319 -7.66 31.79 -31.06
N GLU A 320 -7.78 30.46 -31.04
CA GLU A 320 -8.80 29.75 -30.25
C GLU A 320 -8.07 29.05 -29.11
N ALA A 321 -8.61 29.15 -27.90
CA ALA A 321 -8.05 28.45 -26.75
C ALA A 321 -9.17 27.93 -25.84
N ALA A 322 -8.95 26.77 -25.23
CA ALA A 322 -9.83 26.16 -24.27
C ALA A 322 -9.03 25.56 -23.11
N LEU A 323 -9.57 25.67 -21.90
CA LEU A 323 -9.10 24.96 -20.72
C LEU A 323 -10.06 23.78 -20.46
N ASN A 324 -9.57 22.57 -20.65
CA ASN A 324 -10.28 21.33 -20.40
C ASN A 324 -9.89 20.75 -19.05
N VAL A 325 -10.88 20.29 -18.29
CA VAL A 325 -10.70 19.73 -16.96
C VAL A 325 -11.08 18.26 -16.99
N TYR A 326 -10.14 17.41 -16.61
CA TYR A 326 -10.30 15.97 -16.57
C TYR A 326 -10.15 15.46 -15.13
N TRP A 327 -10.96 14.48 -14.78
CA TRP A 327 -10.82 13.70 -13.56
C TRP A 327 -10.63 12.23 -13.94
N ASN A 328 -9.52 11.61 -13.55
CA ASN A 328 -9.19 10.24 -13.93
C ASN A 328 -9.32 9.99 -15.44
N ASP A 329 -8.79 10.92 -16.23
CA ASP A 329 -8.83 10.95 -17.70
C ASP A 329 -10.22 11.05 -18.34
N GLN A 330 -11.27 11.29 -17.56
CA GLN A 330 -12.60 11.61 -18.05
C GLN A 330 -12.79 13.13 -18.06
N LEU A 331 -13.19 13.69 -19.20
CA LEU A 331 -13.49 15.12 -19.31
C LEU A 331 -14.71 15.44 -18.45
N VAL A 332 -14.54 16.31 -17.45
CA VAL A 332 -15.60 16.74 -16.54
C VAL A 332 -16.12 18.14 -16.84
N ASP A 333 -15.26 19.03 -17.36
CA ASP A 333 -15.66 20.38 -17.79
C ASP A 333 -14.72 20.96 -18.85
N SER A 334 -15.16 22.01 -19.55
CA SER A 334 -14.41 22.71 -20.59
C SER A 334 -14.78 24.19 -20.67
N PHE A 335 -13.77 25.06 -20.62
CA PHE A 335 -13.92 26.51 -20.66
C PHE A 335 -13.25 27.06 -21.91
N VAL A 336 -14.03 27.70 -22.80
CA VAL A 336 -13.45 28.47 -23.91
C VAL A 336 -12.86 29.76 -23.33
N LEU A 337 -11.58 30.02 -23.60
CA LEU A 337 -10.89 31.21 -23.15
C LEU A 337 -11.17 32.38 -24.11
N ASP A 338 -11.52 33.54 -23.57
CA ASP A 338 -11.90 34.71 -24.36
C ASP A 338 -11.10 35.97 -23.95
N GLN A 339 -11.69 37.16 -24.03
CA GLN A 339 -11.04 38.40 -23.58
C GLN A 339 -11.20 38.67 -22.07
N SER A 340 -12.09 37.97 -21.38
CA SER A 340 -12.25 38.03 -19.93
C SER A 340 -11.14 37.23 -19.25
N THR A 341 -10.10 37.92 -18.79
CA THR A 341 -8.89 37.27 -18.25
C THR A 341 -9.08 36.59 -16.90
N ALA A 342 -10.24 36.67 -16.26
CA ALA A 342 -10.50 36.07 -14.95
C ALA A 342 -11.04 34.64 -15.12
N LEU A 343 -10.46 33.69 -14.38
CA LEU A 343 -10.94 32.32 -14.28
C LEU A 343 -11.46 32.06 -12.87
N ASN A 344 -12.75 31.79 -12.76
CA ASN A 344 -13.41 31.41 -11.51
C ASN A 344 -14.52 30.42 -11.84
N ALA A 345 -14.35 29.15 -11.46
CA ALA A 345 -15.28 28.09 -11.83
C ALA A 345 -15.38 27.01 -10.73
N ASP A 346 -16.59 26.49 -10.53
CA ASP A 346 -16.88 25.35 -9.67
C ASP A 346 -17.29 24.16 -10.53
N ILE A 347 -16.63 23.02 -10.32
CA ILE A 347 -16.77 21.82 -11.15
C ILE A 347 -17.14 20.66 -10.23
N GLN A 348 -18.26 20.00 -10.51
CA GLN A 348 -18.72 18.87 -9.70
C GLN A 348 -18.17 17.55 -10.25
N ILE A 349 -17.51 16.77 -9.40
CA ILE A 349 -17.04 15.42 -9.70
C ILE A 349 -18.06 14.41 -9.14
N PRO A 350 -18.66 13.57 -10.00
CA PRO A 350 -19.61 12.55 -9.56
C PRO A 350 -18.90 11.32 -8.97
N GLN A 351 -19.57 10.63 -8.04
CA GLN A 351 -19.11 9.38 -7.41
C GLN A 351 -18.59 8.33 -8.40
N SER A 352 -19.19 8.25 -9.59
CA SER A 352 -18.84 7.24 -10.60
C SER A 352 -17.43 7.40 -11.15
N LEU A 353 -16.81 8.58 -11.02
CA LEU A 353 -15.47 8.87 -11.49
C LEU A 353 -14.41 8.80 -10.39
N VAL A 354 -14.82 8.62 -9.14
CA VAL A 354 -13.93 8.60 -7.97
C VAL A 354 -13.39 7.19 -7.74
N THR A 355 -12.10 7.11 -7.45
CA THR A 355 -11.34 5.91 -7.10
C THR A 355 -10.44 6.19 -5.89
N SER A 356 -9.74 5.19 -5.35
CA SER A 356 -8.82 5.37 -4.21
C SER A 356 -7.65 6.31 -4.52
N ARG A 357 -7.22 6.35 -5.79
CA ARG A 357 -6.25 7.31 -6.33
C ARG A 357 -6.95 8.14 -7.38
N ASN A 358 -6.86 9.46 -7.28
CA ASN A 358 -7.48 10.33 -8.27
C ASN A 358 -6.49 11.31 -8.85
N GLY A 359 -6.76 11.73 -10.09
CA GLY A 359 -5.99 12.72 -10.81
C GLY A 359 -6.87 13.80 -11.38
N LEU A 360 -6.62 15.04 -10.98
CA LEU A 360 -7.12 16.21 -11.67
C LEU A 360 -6.12 16.61 -12.75
N ARG A 361 -6.52 16.54 -14.01
CA ARG A 361 -5.71 17.00 -15.15
C ARG A 361 -6.35 18.25 -15.76
N LEU A 362 -5.61 19.34 -15.78
CA LEU A 362 -5.97 20.58 -16.43
C LEU A 362 -5.21 20.67 -17.75
N GLN A 363 -5.92 20.83 -18.87
CA GLN A 363 -5.33 20.85 -20.20
C GLN A 363 -5.70 22.15 -20.93
N LEU A 364 -4.70 22.94 -21.28
CA LEU A 364 -4.82 24.07 -22.19
C LEU A 364 -4.62 23.59 -23.63
N ASP A 365 -5.66 23.72 -24.43
CA ASP A 365 -5.59 23.55 -25.88
C ASP A 365 -5.65 24.93 -26.54
N ALA A 366 -4.63 25.30 -27.32
CA ALA A 366 -4.56 26.60 -27.97
C ALA A 366 -4.09 26.49 -29.43
N ALA A 367 -4.85 27.03 -30.38
CA ALA A 367 -4.53 27.01 -31.79
C ALA A 367 -4.61 28.41 -32.40
N ALA A 368 -3.60 28.81 -33.17
CA ALA A 368 -3.60 30.07 -33.90
C ALA A 368 -3.72 29.83 -35.41
N GLN A 369 -4.64 30.54 -36.07
CA GLN A 369 -4.80 30.46 -37.51
C GLN A 369 -3.60 31.12 -38.21
N GLY A 370 -2.85 30.33 -39.01
CA GLY A 370 -1.72 30.80 -39.81
C GLY A 370 -0.39 30.99 -39.06
N ALA A 371 -0.28 30.53 -37.80
CA ALA A 371 0.94 30.72 -37.02
C ALA A 371 2.09 29.79 -37.46
N ASN A 372 3.25 30.40 -37.72
CA ASN A 372 4.54 29.72 -37.65
C ASN A 372 4.99 29.74 -36.18
N CYS A 373 5.24 28.60 -35.55
CA CYS A 373 5.64 28.52 -34.12
C CYS A 373 7.07 29.01 -33.86
N ALA A 374 7.70 29.55 -34.91
CA ALA A 374 8.98 30.25 -34.91
C ALA A 374 8.84 31.78 -35.09
N ILE A 375 7.63 32.36 -35.16
CA ILE A 375 7.48 33.82 -35.24
C ILE A 375 7.80 34.42 -33.87
N ALA A 376 9.02 34.94 -33.74
CA ALA A 376 9.37 35.86 -32.68
C ALA A 376 8.38 37.04 -32.71
N GLY A 377 7.48 37.14 -31.73
CA GLY A 377 6.56 38.28 -31.57
C GLY A 377 5.15 37.98 -31.05
N THR A 378 4.69 36.72 -31.02
CA THR A 378 3.40 36.37 -30.39
C THR A 378 3.59 35.95 -28.94
N LEU A 379 2.90 36.62 -28.02
CA LEU A 379 2.84 36.18 -26.61
C LEU A 379 2.08 34.85 -26.55
N PRO A 380 2.60 33.83 -25.86
CA PRO A 380 1.91 32.54 -25.74
C PRO A 380 0.59 32.70 -24.98
N VAL A 381 -0.39 31.83 -25.27
CA VAL A 381 -1.55 31.69 -24.39
C VAL A 381 -1.06 31.15 -23.06
N GLN A 382 -1.47 31.77 -21.96
CA GLN A 382 -1.08 31.38 -20.61
C GLN A 382 -2.30 31.29 -19.72
N VAL A 383 -2.34 30.29 -18.84
CA VAL A 383 -3.27 30.19 -17.72
C VAL A 383 -2.44 30.10 -16.45
N HIS A 384 -2.72 30.97 -15.48
CA HIS A 384 -2.09 31.02 -14.16
C HIS A 384 -3.17 30.77 -13.12
N LEU A 385 -3.00 29.74 -12.31
CA LEU A 385 -3.90 29.43 -11.20
C LEU A 385 -3.28 29.92 -9.90
N ASP A 386 -4.13 30.39 -8.99
CA ASP A 386 -3.74 30.61 -7.60
C ASP A 386 -3.88 29.27 -6.87
N GLY A 387 -2.75 28.64 -6.52
CA GLY A 387 -2.76 27.35 -5.84
C GLY A 387 -3.34 27.40 -4.43
N SER A 388 -3.36 28.57 -3.78
CA SER A 388 -3.95 28.75 -2.46
C SER A 388 -5.45 29.02 -2.51
N ALA A 389 -5.94 29.62 -3.60
CA ALA A 389 -7.35 29.93 -3.80
C ALA A 389 -8.09 28.86 -4.63
N SER A 390 -7.39 28.06 -5.44
CA SER A 390 -7.96 26.90 -6.12
C SER A 390 -8.00 25.70 -5.17
N THR A 391 -9.14 25.03 -5.08
CA THR A 391 -9.38 24.03 -4.04
C THR A 391 -10.09 22.79 -4.57
N VAL A 392 -9.95 21.70 -3.84
CA VAL A 392 -10.82 20.53 -3.92
C VAL A 392 -11.58 20.44 -2.61
N THR A 393 -12.91 20.41 -2.70
CA THR A 393 -13.83 20.17 -1.59
C THR A 393 -14.27 18.71 -1.67
N PRO A 394 -13.70 17.82 -0.85
CA PRO A 394 -14.02 16.39 -0.94
C PRO A 394 -15.42 16.12 -0.39
N GLN A 395 -16.11 15.12 -0.95
CA GLN A 395 -17.38 14.63 -0.43
C GLN A 395 -17.14 13.24 0.15
N TYR A 396 -16.92 13.19 1.46
CA TYR A 396 -16.58 11.95 2.16
C TYR A 396 -17.76 10.99 2.24
N GLY A 397 -17.46 9.70 2.17
CA GLY A 397 -18.44 8.63 2.24
C GLY A 397 -17.80 7.26 2.42
N ALA A 398 -18.59 6.20 2.19
CA ALA A 398 -18.09 4.82 2.35
C ALA A 398 -17.07 4.44 1.26
N GLY A 399 -17.04 5.17 0.14
CA GLY A 399 -16.18 4.84 -0.99
C GLY A 399 -16.55 3.53 -1.67
N ARG A 400 -15.70 3.10 -2.59
CA ARG A 400 -15.85 1.82 -3.33
C ARG A 400 -14.71 0.83 -3.09
N ALA A 401 -13.67 1.27 -2.41
CA ALA A 401 -12.49 0.46 -2.16
C ALA A 401 -12.86 -0.74 -1.27
N VAL A 402 -12.31 -1.91 -1.58
CA VAL A 402 -12.48 -3.14 -0.79
C VAL A 402 -11.12 -3.82 -0.63
N GLY A 403 -11.00 -4.70 0.36
CA GLY A 403 -9.74 -5.41 0.60
C GLY A 403 -8.58 -4.46 0.94
N PHE A 404 -7.41 -4.74 0.38
CA PHE A 404 -6.22 -3.90 0.58
C PHE A 404 -6.35 -2.50 -0.03
N GLU A 405 -7.24 -2.30 -1.01
CA GLU A 405 -7.44 -0.98 -1.61
C GLU A 405 -8.04 0.05 -0.65
N MET A 406 -8.63 -0.40 0.46
CA MET A 406 -9.13 0.46 1.55
C MET A 406 -8.00 1.08 2.39
N LEU A 407 -6.77 0.58 2.25
CA LEU A 407 -5.63 0.99 3.04
C LEU A 407 -4.69 1.90 2.21
N PRO A 408 -4.10 2.94 2.84
CA PRO A 408 -4.16 3.25 4.27
C PRO A 408 -5.35 4.12 4.70
N GLN A 409 -6.20 4.57 3.78
CA GLN A 409 -7.17 5.65 4.03
C GLN A 409 -8.21 5.33 5.10
N GLN A 410 -8.65 4.07 5.22
CA GLN A 410 -9.60 3.66 6.27
C GLN A 410 -8.96 3.48 7.66
N THR A 411 -7.63 3.53 7.75
CA THR A 411 -6.87 3.48 9.01
C THR A 411 -6.31 4.84 9.43
N ALA A 412 -6.55 5.90 8.64
CA ALA A 412 -6.03 7.23 8.91
C ALA A 412 -6.56 7.81 10.25
N GLY A 413 -5.72 8.59 10.93
CA GLY A 413 -6.08 9.23 12.19
C GLY A 413 -5.87 8.33 13.40
N GLU A 414 -6.84 7.48 13.74
CA GLU A 414 -6.78 6.57 14.88
C GLU A 414 -6.93 5.11 14.43
N VAL A 415 -6.00 4.26 14.85
CA VAL A 415 -6.00 2.82 14.52
C VAL A 415 -5.78 1.98 15.77
N GLY A 416 -6.60 0.95 15.94
CA GLY A 416 -6.39 -0.06 16.98
C GLY A 416 -5.24 -0.98 16.61
N LEU A 417 -4.40 -1.36 17.57
CA LEU A 417 -3.43 -2.44 17.43
C LEU A 417 -3.72 -3.52 18.46
N ALA A 418 -3.91 -4.76 18.00
CA ALA A 418 -4.04 -5.91 18.88
C ALA A 418 -3.04 -7.00 18.51
N LEU A 419 -2.34 -7.52 19.50
CA LEU A 419 -1.41 -8.64 19.35
C LEU A 419 -2.04 -9.89 19.96
N GLY A 420 -2.29 -10.90 19.13
CA GLY A 420 -2.82 -12.20 19.51
C GLY A 420 -1.73 -13.24 19.80
N ALA A 421 -2.15 -14.40 20.28
CA ALA A 421 -1.25 -15.50 20.65
C ALA A 421 -0.93 -16.47 19.50
N GLY A 422 -1.38 -16.17 18.26
CA GLY A 422 -1.17 -17.01 17.08
C GLY A 422 0.26 -17.02 16.51
N THR A 423 1.17 -16.25 17.11
CA THR A 423 2.61 -16.20 16.77
C THR A 423 3.44 -15.79 18.00
N SER A 424 4.77 -15.85 17.90
CA SER A 424 5.67 -15.40 18.97
C SER A 424 5.58 -13.88 19.16
N ALA A 425 5.87 -13.39 20.37
CA ALA A 425 5.84 -11.94 20.64
C ALA A 425 6.84 -11.15 19.77
N GLU A 426 8.01 -11.74 19.49
CA GLU A 426 9.02 -11.13 18.63
C GLU A 426 8.53 -10.99 17.19
N THR A 427 7.94 -12.05 16.64
CA THR A 427 7.35 -12.04 15.29
C THR A 427 6.15 -11.11 15.21
N ALA A 428 5.33 -11.05 16.26
CA ALA A 428 4.20 -10.13 16.35
C ALA A 428 4.67 -8.67 16.32
N ASN A 429 5.69 -8.32 17.12
CA ASN A 429 6.27 -6.97 17.14
C ASN A 429 6.91 -6.61 15.79
N ALA A 430 7.64 -7.56 15.17
CA ALA A 430 8.26 -7.35 13.87
C ALA A 430 7.22 -7.07 12.78
N LEU A 431 6.20 -7.91 12.65
CA LEU A 431 5.16 -7.72 11.66
C LEU A 431 4.31 -6.46 11.94
N ALA A 432 3.96 -6.20 13.20
CA ALA A 432 3.25 -4.98 13.58
C ALA A 432 4.06 -3.72 13.22
N THR A 433 5.38 -3.72 13.45
CA THR A 433 6.27 -2.63 13.07
C THR A 433 6.24 -2.38 11.56
N SER A 434 6.40 -3.43 10.74
CA SER A 434 6.36 -3.31 9.28
C SER A 434 5.01 -2.83 8.75
N LEU A 435 3.89 -3.33 9.30
CA LEU A 435 2.54 -2.91 8.90
C LEU A 435 2.28 -1.44 9.27
N LEU A 436 2.57 -1.03 10.51
CA LEU A 436 2.34 0.34 10.97
C LEU A 436 3.25 1.35 10.25
N ALA A 437 4.52 1.02 10.06
CA ALA A 437 5.46 1.89 9.34
C ALA A 437 5.04 2.07 7.88
N SER A 438 4.70 0.98 7.19
CA SER A 438 4.27 1.04 5.79
C SER A 438 2.93 1.75 5.62
N LEU A 439 1.98 1.59 6.55
CA LEU A 439 0.71 2.33 6.55
C LEU A 439 0.96 3.84 6.71
N GLN A 440 1.82 4.25 7.64
CA GLN A 440 2.13 5.66 7.82
C GLN A 440 2.85 6.25 6.61
N GLN A 441 3.81 5.53 6.02
CA GLN A 441 4.55 5.99 4.84
C GLN A 441 3.66 6.11 3.60
N ALA A 442 2.56 5.37 3.55
CA ALA A 442 1.54 5.49 2.49
C ALA A 442 0.47 6.55 2.79
N SER A 443 0.40 7.08 4.02
CA SER A 443 -0.61 8.03 4.48
C SER A 443 -0.02 9.43 4.65
N ALA A 444 -0.70 10.46 4.15
CA ALA A 444 -0.33 11.84 4.51
C ALA A 444 -0.81 12.21 5.92
N VAL A 445 -1.78 11.45 6.45
CA VAL A 445 -2.39 11.66 7.75
C VAL A 445 -1.60 10.93 8.83
N PRO A 446 -1.26 11.60 9.94
CA PRO A 446 -0.75 10.97 11.16
C PRO A 446 -1.59 9.76 11.59
N LEU A 447 -0.94 8.62 11.83
CA LEU A 447 -1.57 7.45 12.46
C LEU A 447 -1.25 7.46 13.95
N HIS A 448 -2.29 7.53 14.77
CA HIS A 448 -2.24 7.36 16.21
C HIS A 448 -2.68 5.94 16.57
N VAL A 449 -1.78 5.18 17.17
CA VAL A 449 -2.02 3.78 17.49
C VAL A 449 -2.57 3.66 18.91
N GLN A 450 -3.75 3.07 19.04
CA GLN A 450 -4.31 2.66 20.33
C GLN A 450 -4.10 1.17 20.51
N ASN A 451 -3.34 0.77 21.53
CA ASN A 451 -3.22 -0.64 21.89
C ASN A 451 -4.54 -1.16 22.46
N LEU A 452 -5.05 -2.25 21.88
CA LEU A 452 -6.28 -2.93 22.28
C LEU A 452 -5.96 -4.32 22.82
N ALA A 453 -6.72 -4.75 23.83
CA ALA A 453 -6.75 -6.15 24.20
C ALA A 453 -7.41 -6.96 23.07
N ILE A 454 -6.93 -8.19 22.83
CA ILE A 454 -7.39 -9.00 21.69
C ILE A 454 -8.89 -9.32 21.80
N GLU A 455 -9.40 -9.47 23.01
CA GLU A 455 -10.81 -9.69 23.34
C GLU A 455 -11.72 -8.49 23.04
N ASP A 456 -11.18 -7.28 23.01
CA ASP A 456 -11.95 -6.04 22.80
C ASP A 456 -12.08 -5.69 21.32
N VAL A 457 -11.31 -6.33 20.43
CA VAL A 457 -11.24 -6.02 18.99
C VAL A 457 -12.61 -6.08 18.32
N ALA A 458 -13.41 -7.11 18.62
CA ALA A 458 -14.73 -7.29 18.01
C ALA A 458 -15.76 -6.23 18.43
N GLY A 459 -15.57 -5.62 19.61
CA GLY A 459 -16.45 -4.56 20.13
C GLY A 459 -15.95 -3.14 19.86
N SER A 460 -14.71 -3.00 19.39
CA SER A 460 -14.07 -1.70 19.16
C SER A 460 -14.68 -0.99 17.95
N PRO A 461 -14.92 0.33 18.01
CA PRO A 461 -15.33 1.12 16.86
C PRO A 461 -14.16 1.48 15.93
N LEU A 462 -12.90 1.20 16.32
CA LEU A 462 -11.72 1.59 15.55
C LEU A 462 -11.42 0.61 14.41
N SER A 463 -11.02 1.14 13.26
CA SER A 463 -10.27 0.36 12.29
C SER A 463 -9.04 -0.23 13.00
N THR A 464 -8.76 -1.51 12.79
CA THR A 464 -7.83 -2.26 13.65
C THR A 464 -6.85 -3.10 12.84
N VAL A 465 -5.57 -3.04 13.24
CA VAL A 465 -4.51 -3.97 12.83
C VAL A 465 -4.39 -5.07 13.89
N VAL A 466 -4.60 -6.31 13.49
CA VAL A 466 -4.48 -7.49 14.34
C VAL A 466 -3.32 -8.33 13.85
N VAL A 467 -2.37 -8.65 14.73
CA VAL A 467 -1.24 -9.52 14.42
C VAL A 467 -1.27 -10.76 15.29
N GLY A 468 -1.10 -11.94 14.70
CA GLY A 468 -1.21 -13.21 15.43
C GLY A 468 -2.66 -13.56 15.78
N GLY A 469 -3.62 -13.18 14.94
CA GLY A 469 -5.02 -13.58 15.09
C GLY A 469 -5.18 -15.10 14.97
N ASP A 470 -6.07 -15.67 15.78
CA ASP A 470 -6.41 -17.09 15.74
C ASP A 470 -7.76 -17.34 15.02
N ALA A 471 -8.10 -18.62 14.84
CA ALA A 471 -9.33 -19.00 14.14
C ALA A 471 -10.59 -18.49 14.85
N GLN A 472 -10.59 -18.41 16.19
CA GLN A 472 -11.75 -17.95 16.96
C GLN A 472 -12.01 -16.46 16.71
N LEU A 473 -10.96 -15.64 16.73
CA LEU A 473 -11.07 -14.22 16.43
C LEU A 473 -11.44 -13.99 14.97
N ALA A 474 -10.85 -14.74 14.03
CA ALA A 474 -11.19 -14.68 12.62
C ALA A 474 -12.68 -14.97 12.39
N ASP A 475 -13.24 -16.00 13.05
CA ASP A 475 -14.66 -16.31 13.01
C ASP A 475 -15.52 -15.22 13.65
N ALA A 476 -15.09 -14.67 14.79
CA ALA A 476 -15.83 -13.62 15.51
C ALA A 476 -15.94 -12.31 14.69
N LEU A 477 -14.90 -11.99 13.92
CA LEU A 477 -14.85 -10.82 13.03
C LEU A 477 -15.46 -11.10 11.65
N GLY A 478 -15.89 -12.33 11.37
CA GLY A 478 -16.41 -12.71 10.05
C GLY A 478 -15.35 -12.61 8.94
N ALA A 479 -14.08 -12.89 9.27
CA ALA A 479 -12.96 -12.77 8.33
C ALA A 479 -13.19 -13.61 7.05
N PRO A 480 -12.76 -13.13 5.88
CA PRO A 480 -13.02 -13.83 4.62
C PRO A 480 -12.41 -15.23 4.54
N LEU A 481 -11.21 -15.42 5.09
CA LEU A 481 -10.60 -16.73 5.28
C LEU A 481 -10.63 -17.10 6.77
N ARG A 482 -11.34 -18.18 7.06
CA ARG A 482 -11.24 -18.90 8.33
C ARG A 482 -9.83 -19.50 8.39
N LEU A 483 -9.12 -19.29 9.50
CA LEU A 483 -7.74 -19.78 9.70
C LEU A 483 -7.74 -21.30 9.94
N GLU A 484 -8.12 -22.03 8.90
CA GLU A 484 -8.28 -23.47 8.85
C GLU A 484 -7.83 -24.01 7.47
N ARG A 485 -8.01 -25.31 7.24
CA ARG A 485 -7.73 -25.94 5.95
C ARG A 485 -8.70 -25.44 4.87
N PHE A 486 -8.18 -24.89 3.77
CA PHE A 486 -9.00 -24.38 2.66
C PHE A 486 -8.60 -24.93 1.28
N ARG A 487 -9.46 -24.72 0.27
CA ARG A 487 -9.22 -24.96 -1.17
C ARG A 487 -9.58 -23.73 -1.98
N THR A 488 -8.79 -23.43 -3.01
CA THR A 488 -9.19 -22.44 -4.02
C THR A 488 -10.22 -23.01 -4.99
N ILE A 489 -11.17 -22.19 -5.44
CA ILE A 489 -12.02 -22.42 -6.62
C ILE A 489 -11.40 -21.65 -7.77
N GLU A 490 -11.38 -22.25 -8.96
CA GLU A 490 -11.24 -21.48 -10.19
C GLU A 490 -12.54 -21.53 -11.00
N SER A 491 -13.00 -20.36 -11.47
CA SER A 491 -14.29 -20.20 -12.14
C SER A 491 -14.26 -20.59 -13.63
N SER A 492 -15.24 -21.40 -14.01
CA SER A 492 -15.82 -21.69 -15.34
C SER A 492 -15.00 -22.26 -16.51
N VAL A 493 -13.66 -22.29 -16.49
CA VAL A 493 -12.86 -22.94 -17.56
C VAL A 493 -11.74 -23.81 -16.97
N LEU A 494 -12.05 -25.09 -16.69
CA LEU A 494 -11.13 -26.21 -16.33
C LEU A 494 -10.47 -26.26 -14.91
N SER A 495 -11.13 -27.00 -14.01
CA SER A 495 -10.67 -28.23 -13.29
C SER A 495 -9.29 -28.35 -12.60
N ALA A 496 -8.83 -27.39 -11.79
CA ALA A 496 -7.93 -27.70 -10.66
C ALA A 496 -7.98 -26.62 -9.56
N GLY A 497 -8.42 -26.98 -8.35
CA GLY A 497 -8.26 -26.16 -7.14
C GLY A 497 -7.06 -26.65 -6.32
N VAL A 498 -6.28 -25.74 -5.75
CA VAL A 498 -5.16 -26.07 -4.85
C VAL A 498 -5.64 -25.91 -3.41
N GLY A 499 -5.58 -26.99 -2.63
CA GLY A 499 -5.85 -26.96 -1.20
C GLY A 499 -4.56 -26.80 -0.39
N THR A 500 -4.63 -26.09 0.74
CA THR A 500 -3.50 -25.96 1.66
C THR A 500 -3.61 -27.05 2.72
N GLU A 501 -2.92 -28.16 2.52
CA GLU A 501 -2.66 -29.15 3.58
C GLU A 501 -1.42 -28.76 4.40
N GLU A 502 -0.60 -27.86 3.85
CA GLU A 502 0.64 -27.34 4.43
C GLU A 502 0.39 -26.08 5.28
N PRO A 503 1.28 -25.75 6.23
CA PRO A 503 1.23 -24.51 6.99
C PRO A 503 1.22 -23.26 6.11
N TYR A 504 0.47 -22.25 6.52
CA TYR A 504 0.43 -20.96 5.83
C TYR A 504 0.27 -19.80 6.82
N ALA A 505 0.78 -18.63 6.44
CA ALA A 505 0.41 -17.35 7.05
C ALA A 505 -0.40 -16.54 6.05
N VAL A 506 -1.30 -15.71 6.55
CA VAL A 506 -2.16 -14.88 5.72
C VAL A 506 -2.30 -13.48 6.31
N LEU A 507 -2.23 -12.48 5.44
CA LEU A 507 -2.68 -11.13 5.71
C LEU A 507 -4.03 -10.92 4.99
N GLN A 508 -5.04 -10.49 5.73
CA GLN A 508 -6.40 -10.29 5.22
C GLN A 508 -6.85 -8.85 5.51
N ALA A 509 -7.41 -8.18 4.51
CA ALA A 509 -8.04 -6.88 4.68
C ALA A 509 -9.54 -6.98 4.39
N PHE A 510 -10.39 -6.57 5.32
CA PHE A 510 -11.84 -6.65 5.19
C PHE A 510 -12.55 -5.61 6.05
N GLU A 511 -13.85 -5.47 5.85
CA GLU A 511 -14.69 -4.58 6.66
C GLU A 511 -15.43 -5.38 7.72
N ASP A 512 -15.44 -4.90 8.96
CA ASP A 512 -16.33 -5.36 10.01
C ASP A 512 -17.15 -4.18 10.54
N SER A 513 -18.46 -4.22 10.33
CA SER A 513 -19.40 -3.21 10.85
C SER A 513 -19.06 -1.76 10.45
N GLY A 514 -18.56 -1.54 9.23
CA GLY A 514 -18.20 -0.21 8.72
C GLY A 514 -16.77 0.24 9.02
N ARG A 515 -15.93 -0.59 9.64
CA ARG A 515 -14.51 -0.28 9.93
C ARG A 515 -13.57 -1.25 9.23
N ALA A 516 -12.38 -0.79 8.86
CA ALA A 516 -11.38 -1.65 8.24
C ALA A 516 -10.66 -2.51 9.29
N VAL A 517 -10.53 -3.80 8.99
CA VAL A 517 -9.75 -4.75 9.78
C VAL A 517 -8.65 -5.33 8.91
N LEU A 518 -7.42 -5.19 9.37
CA LEU A 518 -6.24 -5.83 8.80
C LEU A 518 -5.78 -6.95 9.74
N LEU A 519 -6.07 -8.19 9.38
CA LEU A 519 -5.78 -9.36 10.20
C LEU A 519 -4.63 -10.16 9.61
N ALA A 520 -3.53 -10.26 10.35
CA ALA A 520 -2.45 -11.21 10.11
C ALA A 520 -2.60 -12.41 11.04
N GLY A 521 -2.71 -13.60 10.46
CA GLY A 521 -2.81 -14.85 11.19
C GLY A 521 -2.20 -16.00 10.41
N GLY A 522 -2.30 -17.21 10.94
CA GLY A 522 -1.74 -18.37 10.29
C GLY A 522 -2.32 -19.67 10.83
N TRP A 523 -2.13 -20.73 10.07
CA TRP A 523 -2.63 -22.06 10.39
C TRP A 523 -1.57 -23.10 10.05
N SER A 524 -1.50 -24.14 10.88
CA SER A 524 -0.70 -25.35 10.66
C SER A 524 -1.45 -26.58 11.21
N PRO A 525 -1.31 -27.77 10.60
CA PRO A 525 -1.84 -29.01 11.17
C PRO A 525 -1.37 -29.29 12.60
N ASP A 526 -0.15 -28.85 12.94
CA ASP A 526 0.50 -29.10 14.23
C ASP A 526 0.47 -27.91 15.19
N GLY A 527 -0.25 -26.82 14.85
CA GLY A 527 -0.40 -25.63 15.70
C GLY A 527 -0.32 -24.32 14.94
N ALA A 528 0.62 -23.45 15.34
CA ALA A 528 0.81 -22.14 14.73
C ALA A 528 1.64 -22.21 13.43
N ALA A 529 1.42 -21.26 12.53
CA ALA A 529 2.29 -21.04 11.38
C ALA A 529 3.71 -20.64 11.83
N THR A 530 4.71 -20.95 11.00
CA THR A 530 6.10 -20.64 11.32
C THR A 530 6.41 -19.15 11.21
N ASP A 531 7.35 -18.65 12.02
CA ASP A 531 7.74 -17.23 12.03
C ASP A 531 8.24 -16.74 10.66
N ALA A 532 8.85 -17.62 9.87
CA ALA A 532 9.32 -17.33 8.52
C ALA A 532 8.18 -16.91 7.59
N LEU A 533 7.00 -17.53 7.70
CA LEU A 533 5.85 -17.21 6.86
C LEU A 533 5.30 -15.81 7.16
N TYR A 534 5.36 -15.37 8.41
CA TYR A 534 4.98 -13.99 8.78
C TYR A 534 6.01 -12.96 8.28
N HIS A 535 7.29 -13.32 8.24
CA HIS A 535 8.33 -12.47 7.66
C HIS A 535 8.11 -12.27 6.16
N ASP A 536 7.76 -13.32 5.42
CA ASP A 536 7.43 -13.22 3.99
C ASP A 536 6.25 -12.27 3.72
N LEU A 537 5.27 -12.17 4.64
CA LEU A 537 4.19 -11.19 4.55
C LEU A 537 4.69 -9.75 4.77
N ALA A 538 5.58 -9.55 5.76
CA ALA A 538 6.17 -8.24 6.07
C ALA A 538 6.97 -7.67 4.87
N ASP A 539 7.74 -8.52 4.20
CA ASP A 539 8.54 -8.13 3.03
C ASP A 539 7.68 -7.61 1.87
N ARG A 540 6.45 -8.13 1.73
CA ARG A 540 5.55 -7.75 0.63
C ARG A 540 4.86 -6.40 0.86
N VAL A 541 4.58 -6.04 2.10
CA VAL A 541 3.97 -4.74 2.46
C VAL A 541 5.01 -3.61 2.54
N ALA A 542 6.30 -3.94 2.56
CA ALA A 542 7.37 -2.96 2.59
C ALA A 542 7.34 -2.05 1.32
N PRO A 543 7.68 -0.75 1.45
CA PRO A 543 7.69 0.18 0.31
C PRO A 543 8.56 -0.29 -0.86
N ALA A 544 9.69 -0.94 -0.56
CA ALA A 544 10.63 -1.46 -1.57
C ALA A 544 10.00 -2.51 -2.50
N ALA A 545 8.96 -3.22 -2.05
CA ALA A 545 8.23 -4.23 -2.82
C ALA A 545 7.04 -3.65 -3.61
N GLY A 546 6.84 -2.33 -3.55
CA GLY A 546 5.67 -1.62 -4.08
C GLY A 546 4.63 -1.26 -3.01
N GLY A 547 4.82 -1.70 -1.76
CA GLY A 547 3.96 -1.40 -0.62
C GLY A 547 2.48 -1.74 -0.84
N TRP A 548 1.60 -1.05 -0.11
CA TRP A 548 0.15 -1.18 -0.19
C TRP A 548 -0.40 -1.00 -1.61
N SER A 549 0.24 -0.18 -2.43
CA SER A 549 -0.17 0.06 -3.82
C SER A 549 -0.11 -1.17 -4.72
N SER A 550 0.72 -2.14 -4.35
CA SER A 550 0.91 -3.37 -5.10
C SER A 550 -0.09 -4.48 -4.73
N LEU A 551 -0.96 -4.22 -3.76
CA LEU A 551 -1.94 -5.16 -3.22
C LEU A 551 -3.33 -4.78 -3.72
N SER A 552 -3.87 -5.50 -4.71
CA SER A 552 -5.15 -5.18 -5.35
C SER A 552 -6.31 -6.10 -4.95
N ARG A 553 -6.09 -7.00 -3.98
CA ARG A 553 -7.06 -8.03 -3.56
C ARG A 553 -7.34 -7.91 -2.06
N ASN A 554 -7.91 -8.91 -1.43
CA ASN A 554 -8.19 -8.90 0.01
C ASN A 554 -7.43 -9.95 0.83
N LEU A 555 -6.71 -10.88 0.18
CA LEU A 555 -5.89 -11.88 0.85
C LEU A 555 -4.48 -11.93 0.25
N LEU A 556 -3.46 -11.96 1.11
CA LEU A 556 -2.07 -12.26 0.76
C LEU A 556 -1.65 -13.50 1.56
N VAL A 557 -1.39 -14.60 0.87
CA VAL A 557 -1.10 -15.90 1.49
C VAL A 557 0.37 -16.25 1.28
N ALA A 558 1.10 -16.51 2.35
CA ALA A 558 2.47 -17.02 2.36
C ALA A 558 2.46 -18.53 2.68
N GLN A 559 3.26 -19.30 1.95
CA GLN A 559 3.40 -20.75 2.08
C GLN A 559 4.87 -21.14 1.96
N GLU A 560 5.25 -22.25 2.59
CA GLU A 560 6.63 -22.70 2.57
C GLU A 560 7.13 -22.97 1.15
N GLY A 561 8.31 -22.41 0.82
CA GLY A 561 8.96 -22.65 -0.47
C GLY A 561 8.32 -21.94 -1.67
N ALA A 562 7.35 -21.05 -1.46
CA ALA A 562 6.71 -20.27 -2.52
C ALA A 562 6.64 -18.78 -2.15
N ALA A 563 6.70 -17.90 -3.15
CA ALA A 563 6.48 -16.48 -2.94
C ALA A 563 5.01 -16.22 -2.54
N PRO A 564 4.73 -15.24 -1.66
CA PRO A 564 3.36 -14.90 -1.28
C PRO A 564 2.46 -14.57 -2.48
N VAL A 565 1.23 -15.06 -2.44
CA VAL A 565 0.26 -14.93 -3.55
C VAL A 565 -0.95 -14.11 -3.12
N LEU A 566 -1.36 -13.18 -3.98
CA LEU A 566 -2.61 -12.42 -3.83
C LEU A 566 -3.80 -13.25 -4.29
N VAL A 567 -4.81 -13.39 -3.44
CA VAL A 567 -6.02 -14.17 -3.69
C VAL A 567 -7.25 -13.31 -3.40
N GLU A 568 -8.33 -13.51 -4.15
CA GLU A 568 -9.64 -12.94 -3.79
C GLU A 568 -10.38 -13.93 -2.89
N SER A 569 -11.02 -13.44 -1.83
CA SER A 569 -11.73 -14.32 -0.88
C SER A 569 -12.89 -15.10 -1.52
N ASN A 570 -13.54 -14.54 -2.55
CA ASN A 570 -14.59 -15.24 -3.30
C ASN A 570 -14.08 -16.44 -4.12
N ALA A 571 -12.75 -16.61 -4.21
CA ALA A 571 -12.10 -17.74 -4.82
C ALA A 571 -11.71 -18.83 -3.80
N LEU A 572 -12.12 -18.75 -2.53
CA LEU A 572 -11.83 -19.77 -1.50
C LEU A 572 -13.08 -20.50 -1.02
N ILE A 573 -12.99 -21.82 -0.79
CA ILE A 573 -14.00 -22.62 -0.05
C ILE A 573 -13.30 -23.36 1.10
N PRO A 574 -13.86 -23.33 2.32
CA PRO A 574 -13.48 -24.23 3.41
C PRO A 574 -13.61 -25.70 3.00
N GLN A 575 -12.58 -26.53 3.24
CA GLN A 575 -12.63 -27.94 2.78
C GLN A 575 -13.66 -28.80 3.52
N ASP A 576 -13.94 -28.48 4.78
CA ASP A 576 -14.78 -29.31 5.66
C ASP A 576 -16.28 -28.92 5.65
N SER A 577 -16.70 -27.92 4.85
CA SER A 577 -18.11 -27.52 4.76
C SER A 577 -19.00 -28.49 3.95
N LEU A 578 -18.52 -29.69 3.66
CA LEU A 578 -19.30 -30.80 3.10
C LEU A 578 -19.57 -31.90 4.13
N THR A 579 -19.76 -31.57 5.41
CA THR A 579 -20.28 -32.55 6.39
C THR A 579 -21.07 -31.90 7.52
N ASP A 580 -22.39 -31.74 7.34
CA ASP A 580 -23.40 -32.26 8.29
C ASP A 580 -24.88 -32.01 7.87
N ASP A 581 -25.16 -31.44 6.70
CA ASP A 581 -26.56 -31.24 6.25
C ASP A 581 -27.32 -32.55 5.89
N TYR A 582 -26.64 -33.69 5.81
CA TYR A 582 -27.29 -34.99 5.57
C TYR A 582 -27.73 -35.71 6.85
N ARG A 583 -27.26 -35.32 8.04
CA ARG A 583 -27.70 -35.93 9.31
C ARG A 583 -29.19 -35.76 9.63
N PRO A 584 -29.84 -34.60 9.40
CA PRO A 584 -31.28 -34.50 9.62
C PRO A 584 -32.08 -35.40 8.66
N TYR A 585 -31.65 -35.51 7.39
CA TYR A 585 -32.32 -36.37 6.41
C TYR A 585 -32.12 -37.87 6.66
N ALA A 586 -30.99 -38.28 7.25
CA ALA A 586 -30.76 -39.66 7.67
C ALA A 586 -31.73 -40.10 8.76
N TRP A 587 -32.06 -39.23 9.73
CA TRP A 587 -33.07 -39.49 10.75
C TRP A 587 -34.48 -39.56 10.17
N TRP A 588 -34.81 -38.70 9.20
CA TRP A 588 -36.11 -38.76 8.49
C TRP A 588 -36.23 -40.01 7.60
N ALA A 589 -35.15 -40.44 6.94
CA ALA A 589 -35.13 -41.68 6.17
C ALA A 589 -35.27 -42.91 7.07
N ALA A 590 -34.56 -42.95 8.20
CA ALA A 590 -34.70 -44.00 9.21
C ALA A 590 -36.12 -44.05 9.80
N GLY A 591 -36.71 -42.88 10.12
CA GLY A 591 -38.09 -42.75 10.57
C GLY A 591 -39.11 -43.21 9.51
N GLY A 592 -38.90 -42.85 8.25
CA GLY A 592 -39.75 -43.27 7.13
C GLY A 592 -39.73 -44.78 6.89
N VAL A 593 -38.55 -45.41 6.94
CA VAL A 593 -38.43 -46.87 6.83
C VAL A 593 -39.11 -47.57 8.01
N ALA A 594 -38.94 -47.08 9.24
CA ALA A 594 -39.61 -47.65 10.41
C ALA A 594 -41.15 -47.57 10.30
N ALA A 595 -41.68 -46.45 9.81
CA ALA A 595 -43.12 -46.27 9.58
C ALA A 595 -43.66 -47.24 8.50
N LEU A 596 -42.92 -47.45 7.41
CA LEU A 596 -43.30 -48.40 6.36
C LEU A 596 -43.27 -49.86 6.84
N VAL A 597 -42.29 -50.23 7.67
CA VAL A 597 -42.22 -51.57 8.28
C VAL A 597 -43.41 -51.78 9.22
N LEU A 598 -43.76 -50.80 10.05
CA LEU A 598 -44.92 -50.86 10.93
C LEU A 598 -46.25 -50.93 10.15
N ALA A 599 -46.38 -50.17 9.06
CA ALA A 599 -47.53 -50.24 8.16
C ALA A 599 -47.63 -51.62 7.46
N GLY A 600 -46.51 -52.18 7.02
CA GLY A 600 -46.46 -53.53 6.44
C GLY A 600 -46.84 -54.62 7.44
N LEU A 601 -46.33 -54.54 8.67
CA LEU A 601 -46.64 -55.50 9.75
C LEU A 601 -48.11 -55.42 10.19
N SER A 602 -48.65 -54.22 10.31
CA SER A 602 -50.06 -54.01 10.66
C SER A 602 -51.01 -54.47 9.54
N GLY A 603 -50.66 -54.21 8.27
CA GLY A 603 -51.36 -54.74 7.10
C GLY A 603 -51.36 -56.27 7.04
N ALA A 604 -50.19 -56.90 7.25
CA ALA A 604 -50.07 -58.37 7.29
C ALA A 604 -50.87 -58.98 8.45
N PHE A 605 -50.93 -58.31 9.61
CA PHE A 605 -51.74 -58.75 10.74
C PHE A 605 -53.24 -58.63 10.48
N ALA A 606 -53.69 -57.53 9.84
CA ALA A 606 -55.08 -57.34 9.44
C ALA A 606 -55.55 -58.40 8.42
N LEU A 607 -54.71 -58.70 7.41
CA LEU A 607 -54.97 -59.75 6.42
C LEU A 607 -55.00 -61.17 7.04
N ARG A 608 -54.12 -61.45 8.02
CA ARG A 608 -54.19 -62.71 8.77
C ARG A 608 -55.48 -62.82 9.59
N ARG A 609 -55.98 -61.71 10.15
CA ARG A 609 -57.23 -61.68 10.92
C ARG A 609 -58.46 -61.82 10.03
N SER A 610 -58.48 -61.19 8.84
CA SER A 610 -59.58 -61.34 7.87
C SER A 610 -59.64 -62.76 7.31
N ASN A 611 -58.51 -63.37 6.96
CA ASN A 611 -58.47 -64.75 6.50
C ASN A 611 -58.89 -65.77 7.58
N ARG A 612 -58.63 -65.50 8.86
CA ARG A 612 -59.15 -66.33 9.96
C ARG A 612 -60.67 -66.20 10.10
N ARG A 613 -61.23 -65.00 9.91
CA ARG A 613 -62.68 -64.77 9.92
C ARG A 613 -63.37 -65.39 8.71
N ALA A 614 -62.78 -65.29 7.52
CA ALA A 614 -63.26 -65.94 6.30
C ALA A 614 -63.24 -67.47 6.42
N LYS A 615 -62.19 -68.05 7.01
CA LYS A 615 -62.15 -69.50 7.31
C LYS A 615 -63.17 -69.91 8.37
N ALA A 616 -63.43 -69.07 9.38
CA ALA A 616 -64.46 -69.34 10.39
C ALA A 616 -65.88 -69.26 9.81
N GLN A 617 -66.13 -68.35 8.86
CA GLN A 617 -67.42 -68.27 8.13
C GLN A 617 -67.60 -69.43 7.16
N ALA A 618 -66.56 -69.81 6.41
CA ALA A 618 -66.59 -71.00 5.56
C ALA A 618 -66.76 -72.32 6.36
N ALA A 619 -66.21 -72.39 7.57
CA ALA A 619 -66.43 -73.51 8.49
C ALA A 619 -67.84 -73.50 9.12
N ALA A 620 -68.43 -72.32 9.35
CA ALA A 620 -69.80 -72.18 9.83
C ALA A 620 -70.84 -72.53 8.74
N GLU A 621 -70.58 -72.19 7.48
CA GLU A 621 -71.40 -72.58 6.33
C GLU A 621 -71.29 -74.09 6.03
N ALA A 622 -70.11 -74.70 6.23
CA ALA A 622 -69.95 -76.16 6.16
C ALA A 622 -70.61 -76.90 7.35
N ALA A 623 -70.83 -76.24 8.49
CA ALA A 623 -71.55 -76.79 9.65
C ALA A 623 -73.08 -76.55 9.59
N ALA A 624 -73.55 -75.59 8.80
CA ALA A 624 -74.98 -75.30 8.57
C ALA A 624 -75.61 -76.10 7.41
N GLY A 625 -74.81 -76.91 6.70
CA GLY A 625 -75.22 -77.73 5.55
C GLY A 625 -75.25 -79.25 5.81
N GLY A 626 -75.58 -79.68 7.03
CA GLY A 626 -75.80 -81.10 7.39
C GLY A 626 -77.28 -81.41 7.71
N PRO A 627 -77.78 -82.62 7.42
CA PRO A 627 -79.13 -82.84 6.86
C PRO A 627 -80.31 -82.74 7.83
N GLN A 628 -81.41 -82.14 7.37
CA GLN A 628 -82.73 -82.24 7.99
C GLN A 628 -83.29 -83.67 7.84
N SER A 629 -83.35 -84.40 8.94
CA SER A 629 -84.17 -85.61 9.08
C SER A 629 -85.59 -85.24 9.48
N VAL A 630 -86.55 -85.58 8.63
CA VAL A 630 -88.00 -85.56 8.90
C VAL A 630 -88.37 -86.69 9.86
N PRO A 631 -89.16 -86.45 10.92
CA PRO A 631 -89.92 -87.51 11.55
C PRO A 631 -91.43 -87.31 11.37
N SER A 632 -92.07 -88.47 11.22
CA SER A 632 -93.48 -88.76 10.99
C SER A 632 -94.41 -88.37 12.14
N SER A 633 -95.63 -88.02 11.73
CA SER A 633 -96.90 -88.11 12.44
C SER A 633 -97.10 -89.38 13.26
N ASN A 634 -97.66 -89.31 14.48
CA ASN A 634 -99.08 -89.61 14.79
C ASN A 634 -99.34 -89.85 16.29
N GLU A 635 -100.51 -89.36 16.71
CA GLU A 635 -101.52 -90.00 17.56
C GLU A 635 -101.27 -90.42 19.02
N ARG A 636 -102.20 -89.89 19.84
CA ARG A 636 -102.76 -90.30 21.15
C ARG A 636 -102.04 -89.91 22.43
#